data_AF-A0A932E761-F1
#
_entry.id   AF-A0A932E761-F1
#
_cell.length_a   1.000
_cell.length_b   1.000
_cell.length_c   1.000
_cell.angle_alpha   90.00
_cell.angle_beta   90.00
_cell.angle_gamma   90.00
#
_symmetry.space_group_name_H-M   'P 1'
#
loop_
_entity.id
_entity.type
_entity.pdbx_description
1 polymer ?
#
loop_
_entity_poly.entity_id
_entity_poly.type
_entity_poly.pdbx_seq_one_letter_code
_entity_poly.pdbx_strand_id
1 'polypeptide(L)'
;MTARRGFSLIEVVIAIGVLAVGLTAVLGLMAGAAKMIAIANDRRDAERALADGIAELERLGFAAAAAKVTAERATSAEDARFYLSRDGTKTGWGSALAAQDRHYVVTVFRVENLSPPSADATGAGLAVQVRVEWPANVDAEHSMLQLSHVLLR
;
A
#
# COMPACT_ATOMS: atom_id res chain seq x y z
N MET A 1 63.92 -30.06 -1.26
CA MET A 1 62.87 -30.43 -2.23
C MET A 1 61.55 -30.50 -1.49
N THR A 2 60.70 -29.48 -1.59
CA THR A 2 59.38 -29.46 -0.98
C THR A 2 58.41 -30.26 -1.86
N ALA A 3 57.96 -31.41 -1.36
CA ALA A 3 56.94 -32.21 -2.04
C ALA A 3 55.65 -31.40 -2.14
N ARG A 4 55.23 -31.04 -3.35
CA ARG A 4 53.89 -30.46 -3.59
C ARG A 4 52.87 -31.55 -3.33
N ARG A 5 52.05 -31.38 -2.29
CA ARG A 5 50.87 -32.22 -2.06
C ARG A 5 49.74 -31.70 -2.93
N GLY A 6 49.23 -32.55 -3.83
CA GLY A 6 48.00 -32.29 -4.58
C GLY A 6 46.78 -32.68 -3.77
N PHE A 7 45.63 -32.06 -4.08
CA PHE A 7 44.34 -32.43 -3.50
C PHE A 7 43.91 -33.81 -3.99
N SER A 8 43.34 -34.62 -3.09
CA SER A 8 42.76 -35.91 -3.47
C SER A 8 41.45 -35.72 -4.22
N LEU A 9 41.13 -36.62 -5.16
CA LEU A 9 39.86 -36.58 -5.91
C LEU A 9 38.64 -36.56 -4.96
N ILE A 10 38.69 -37.34 -3.86
CA ILE A 10 37.60 -37.37 -2.88
C ILE A 10 37.42 -36.03 -2.17
N GLU A 11 38.52 -35.31 -1.92
CA GLU A 11 38.51 -34.02 -1.23
C GLU A 11 37.86 -32.96 -2.12
N VAL A 12 38.17 -32.97 -3.42
CA VAL A 12 37.55 -32.07 -4.40
C VAL A 12 36.04 -32.36 -4.52
N VAL A 13 35.63 -33.63 -4.54
CA VAL A 13 34.21 -34.00 -4.60
C VAL A 13 33.45 -33.53 -3.36
N ILE A 14 34.03 -33.70 -2.17
CA ILE A 14 33.44 -33.21 -0.91
C ILE A 14 33.33 -31.68 -0.94
N ALA A 15 34.37 -30.98 -1.39
CA ALA A 15 34.37 -29.52 -1.50
C ALA A 15 33.26 -29.02 -2.44
N ILE A 16 33.08 -29.67 -3.60
CA ILE A 16 31.99 -29.33 -4.54
C ILE A 16 30.62 -29.59 -3.91
N GLY A 17 30.44 -30.70 -3.17
CA GLY A 17 29.20 -30.99 -2.47
C GLY A 17 28.84 -29.92 -1.44
N VAL A 18 29.80 -29.52 -0.60
CA VAL A 18 29.60 -28.46 0.40
C VAL A 18 29.32 -27.11 -0.28
N LEU A 19 30.03 -26.79 -1.36
CA LEU A 19 29.80 -25.58 -2.14
C LEU A 19 28.39 -25.54 -2.73
N ALA A 20 27.91 -26.65 -3.29
CA ALA A 20 26.57 -26.74 -3.88
C ALA A 20 25.46 -26.53 -2.84
N VAL A 21 25.60 -27.13 -1.65
CA VAL A 21 24.66 -26.94 -0.53
C VAL A 21 24.69 -25.48 -0.07
N GLY A 22 25.88 -24.89 0.09
CA GLY A 22 26.05 -23.49 0.47
C GLY A 22 25.39 -22.54 -0.53
N LEU A 23 25.60 -22.74 -1.83
CA LEU A 23 24.99 -21.93 -2.88
C LEU A 23 23.45 -22.05 -2.87
N THR A 24 22.93 -23.26 -2.68
CA THR A 24 21.48 -23.49 -2.59
C THR A 24 20.87 -22.75 -1.41
N ALA A 25 21.53 -22.75 -0.25
CA ALA A 25 21.08 -22.01 0.93
C ALA A 25 21.07 -20.49 0.68
N VAL A 26 22.10 -19.95 0.04
CA VAL A 26 22.18 -18.52 -0.31
C VAL A 26 21.06 -18.13 -1.27
N LEU A 27 20.82 -18.92 -2.33
CA LEU A 27 19.75 -18.65 -3.28
C LEU A 27 18.36 -18.68 -2.63
N GLY A 28 18.13 -19.64 -1.72
CA GLY A 28 16.90 -19.71 -0.93
C GLY A 28 16.69 -18.46 -0.06
N LEU A 29 17.76 -17.97 0.58
CA LEU A 29 17.71 -16.76 1.39
C LEU A 29 17.43 -15.50 0.54
N MET A 30 18.04 -15.40 -0.65
CA MET A 30 17.84 -14.26 -1.55
C MET A 30 16.37 -14.12 -1.98
N ALA A 31 15.68 -15.23 -2.27
CA ALA A 31 14.26 -15.20 -2.62
C ALA A 31 13.40 -14.64 -1.48
N GLY A 32 13.67 -15.04 -0.24
CA GLY A 32 13.00 -14.50 0.94
C GLY A 32 13.28 -13.01 1.15
N ALA A 33 14.53 -12.59 1.00
CA ALA A 33 14.92 -11.18 1.12
C ALA A 33 14.24 -10.30 0.07
N ALA A 34 14.19 -10.76 -1.20
CA ALA A 34 13.53 -10.04 -2.28
C ALA A 34 12.03 -9.81 -2.00
N LYS A 35 11.33 -10.82 -1.46
CA LYS A 35 9.93 -10.71 -1.06
C LYS A 35 9.73 -9.68 0.07
N MET A 36 10.60 -9.68 1.08
CA MET A 36 10.52 -8.72 2.19
C MET A 36 10.75 -7.28 1.72
N ILE A 37 11.68 -7.08 0.77
CA ILE A 37 11.92 -5.77 0.15
C ILE A 37 10.68 -5.30 -0.62
N ALA A 38 10.03 -6.19 -1.38
CA ALA A 38 8.80 -5.86 -2.10
C ALA A 38 7.69 -5.41 -1.15
N ILE A 39 7.43 -6.16 -0.07
CA ILE A 39 6.42 -5.80 0.95
C ILE A 39 6.75 -4.44 1.60
N ALA A 40 8.02 -4.20 1.92
CA ALA A 40 8.44 -2.93 2.51
C ALA A 40 8.27 -1.74 1.57
N ASN A 41 8.53 -1.94 0.27
CA ASN A 41 8.30 -0.91 -0.75
C ASN A 41 6.81 -0.64 -0.94
N ASP A 42 5.99 -1.70 -1.08
CA ASP A 42 4.54 -1.58 -1.23
C ASP A 42 3.93 -0.79 -0.06
N ARG A 43 4.41 -1.04 1.18
CA ARG A 43 3.99 -0.30 2.37
C ARG A 43 4.39 1.18 2.32
N ARG A 44 5.62 1.49 1.93
CA ARG A 44 6.09 2.89 1.80
C ARG A 44 5.29 3.65 0.75
N ASP A 45 4.96 2.99 -0.36
CA ASP A 45 4.19 3.58 -1.44
C ASP A 45 2.72 3.78 -1.01
N ALA A 46 2.15 2.84 -0.24
CA ALA A 46 0.83 3.02 0.38
C ALA A 46 0.80 4.19 1.38
N GLU A 47 1.86 4.38 2.19
CA GLU A 47 2.00 5.52 3.10
C GLU A 47 2.07 6.86 2.33
N ARG A 48 2.75 6.90 1.18
CA ARG A 48 2.73 8.08 0.30
C ARG A 48 1.35 8.32 -0.29
N ALA A 49 0.70 7.26 -0.79
CA ALA A 49 -0.65 7.33 -1.34
C ALA A 49 -1.66 7.88 -0.32
N LEU A 50 -1.52 7.48 0.95
CA LEU A 50 -2.31 7.99 2.06
C LEU A 50 -2.08 9.49 2.27
N ALA A 51 -0.83 9.93 2.36
CA ALA A 51 -0.47 11.34 2.52
C ALA A 51 -1.00 12.19 1.34
N ASP A 52 -0.89 11.65 0.13
CA ASP A 52 -1.40 12.26 -1.09
C ASP A 52 -2.92 12.38 -1.12
N GLY A 53 -3.63 11.39 -0.58
CA GLY A 53 -5.09 11.42 -0.42
C GLY A 53 -5.54 12.48 0.57
N ILE A 54 -4.81 12.64 1.69
CA ILE A 54 -5.09 13.70 2.68
C ILE A 54 -4.84 15.08 2.07
N ALA A 55 -3.71 15.27 1.38
CA ALA A 55 -3.40 16.53 0.70
C ALA A 55 -4.46 16.89 -0.35
N GLU A 56 -5.02 15.89 -1.05
CA GLU A 56 -6.11 16.10 -2.00
C GLU A 56 -7.43 16.49 -1.31
N LEU A 57 -7.76 15.87 -0.17
CA LEU A 57 -8.91 16.26 0.65
C LEU A 57 -8.78 17.71 1.15
N GLU A 58 -7.60 18.10 1.62
CA GLU A 58 -7.29 19.47 2.03
C GLU A 58 -7.43 20.44 0.85
N ARG A 59 -6.95 20.06 -0.34
CA ARG A 59 -7.05 20.87 -1.56
C ARG A 59 -8.48 21.08 -2.04
N LEU A 60 -9.35 20.07 -1.92
CA LEU A 60 -10.77 20.17 -2.26
C LEU A 60 -11.51 21.15 -1.33
N GLY A 61 -11.02 21.30 -0.10
CA GLY A 61 -11.63 22.11 0.93
C GLY A 61 -12.85 21.45 1.57
N PHE A 62 -13.24 21.98 2.74
CA PHE A 62 -14.23 21.38 3.62
C PHE A 62 -15.56 21.02 2.93
N ALA A 63 -16.16 21.94 2.18
CA ALA A 63 -17.48 21.75 1.59
C ALA A 63 -17.50 20.65 0.51
N ALA A 64 -16.48 20.61 -0.35
CA ALA A 64 -16.38 19.59 -1.40
C ALA A 64 -16.02 18.22 -0.82
N ALA A 65 -15.13 18.19 0.18
CA ALA A 65 -14.80 16.95 0.91
C ALA A 65 -16.04 16.38 1.63
N ALA A 66 -16.80 17.22 2.35
CA ALA A 66 -18.03 16.80 3.02
C ALA A 66 -19.05 16.23 2.04
N ALA A 67 -19.22 16.85 0.86
CA ALA A 67 -20.12 16.35 -0.18
C ALA A 67 -19.70 14.96 -0.71
N LYS A 68 -18.40 14.74 -0.90
CA LYS A 68 -17.85 13.46 -1.37
C LYS A 68 -18.01 12.33 -0.35
N VAL A 69 -17.76 12.62 0.92
CA VAL A 69 -17.84 11.60 1.97
C VAL A 69 -19.30 11.32 2.38
N THR A 70 -20.19 12.31 2.35
CA THR A 70 -21.62 12.09 2.64
C THR A 70 -22.35 11.32 1.52
N ALA A 71 -21.87 11.41 0.28
CA ALA A 71 -22.40 10.65 -0.86
C ALA A 71 -22.21 9.12 -0.72
N GLU A 72 -21.43 8.66 0.25
CA GLU A 72 -21.22 7.23 0.54
C GLU A 72 -22.51 6.51 0.99
N ARG A 73 -23.53 7.25 1.44
CA ARG A 73 -24.90 6.70 1.65
C ARG A 73 -25.70 6.55 0.34
N ALA A 74 -25.27 7.15 -0.76
CA ALA A 74 -25.98 7.22 -2.02
C ALA A 74 -25.31 6.35 -3.10
N THR A 75 -25.75 5.09 -3.19
CA THR A 75 -25.77 4.27 -4.41
C THR A 75 -24.50 3.66 -5.01
N SER A 76 -23.26 4.08 -4.71
CA SER A 76 -22.05 3.30 -5.10
C SER A 76 -20.82 3.63 -4.26
N ALA A 77 -20.22 2.62 -3.62
CA ALA A 77 -18.97 2.76 -2.87
C ALA A 77 -17.77 3.20 -3.74
N GLU A 78 -17.90 3.26 -5.06
CA GLU A 78 -16.83 3.71 -5.97
C GLU A 78 -16.57 5.22 -5.91
N ASP A 79 -17.56 6.05 -5.56
CA ASP A 79 -17.41 7.51 -5.62
C ASP A 79 -16.56 8.09 -4.47
N ALA A 80 -16.42 7.32 -3.37
CA ALA A 80 -15.57 7.64 -2.23
C ALA A 80 -14.17 7.00 -2.33
N ARG A 81 -13.88 6.34 -3.46
CA ARG A 81 -12.60 5.69 -3.73
C ARG A 81 -11.76 6.53 -4.67
N PHE A 82 -10.49 6.63 -4.32
CA PHE A 82 -9.46 7.19 -5.17
C PHE A 82 -8.45 6.09 -5.49
N TYR A 83 -8.06 5.96 -6.75
CA TYR A 83 -7.15 4.91 -7.19
C TYR A 83 -5.77 5.50 -7.55
N LEU A 84 -4.73 4.78 -7.17
CA LEU A 84 -3.36 5.06 -7.61
C LEU A 84 -2.77 3.86 -8.33
N SER A 85 -1.98 4.15 -9.35
CA SER A 85 -1.12 3.17 -10.01
C SER A 85 0.10 2.85 -9.16
N ARG A 86 0.82 1.80 -9.53
CA ARG A 86 2.00 1.32 -8.80
C ARG A 86 3.15 2.33 -8.75
N ASP A 87 3.24 3.21 -9.74
CA ASP A 87 4.23 4.29 -9.79
C ASP A 87 3.83 5.52 -8.94
N GLY A 88 2.67 5.48 -8.27
CA GLY A 88 2.13 6.59 -7.48
C GLY A 88 1.42 7.65 -8.33
N THR A 89 1.25 7.43 -9.64
CA THR A 89 0.53 8.39 -10.48
C THR A 89 -0.93 8.46 -10.03
N LYS A 90 -1.38 9.69 -9.73
CA LYS A 90 -2.75 10.00 -9.34
C LYS A 90 -3.67 9.90 -10.54
N THR A 91 -4.79 9.20 -10.39
CA THR A 91 -5.67 8.94 -11.55
C THR A 91 -7.08 9.50 -11.38
N GLY A 92 -7.36 10.10 -10.23
CA GLY A 92 -8.62 10.79 -9.95
C GLY A 92 -9.56 9.97 -9.09
N TRP A 93 -10.70 10.59 -8.77
CA TRP A 93 -11.78 9.98 -8.01
C TRP A 93 -12.59 9.03 -8.91
N GLY A 94 -13.01 7.88 -8.37
CA GLY A 94 -13.85 6.92 -9.07
C GLY A 94 -13.11 6.02 -10.07
N SER A 95 -13.87 5.33 -10.91
CA SER A 95 -13.43 4.19 -11.73
C SER A 95 -12.78 4.55 -13.08
N ALA A 96 -12.22 5.75 -13.24
CA ALA A 96 -11.71 6.24 -14.53
C ALA A 96 -10.52 5.43 -15.11
N LEU A 97 -9.83 4.63 -14.30
CA LEU A 97 -8.76 3.74 -14.76
C LEU A 97 -9.28 2.38 -15.23
N ALA A 98 -8.58 1.79 -16.19
CA ALA A 98 -8.68 0.35 -16.43
C ALA A 98 -8.35 -0.43 -15.15
N ALA A 99 -9.12 -1.48 -14.84
CA ALA A 99 -8.98 -2.25 -13.60
C ALA A 99 -7.55 -2.80 -13.36
N GLN A 100 -6.81 -3.03 -14.45
CA GLN A 100 -5.43 -3.51 -14.44
C GLN A 100 -4.40 -2.49 -13.93
N ASP A 101 -4.72 -1.19 -14.01
CA ASP A 101 -3.81 -0.10 -13.60
C ASP A 101 -4.07 0.37 -12.16
N ARG A 102 -5.12 -0.14 -11.52
CA ARG A 102 -5.48 0.16 -10.14
C ARG A 102 -4.63 -0.70 -9.21
N HIS A 103 -3.68 -0.10 -8.50
CA HIS A 103 -2.82 -0.83 -7.56
C HIS A 103 -3.19 -0.54 -6.11
N TYR A 104 -3.42 0.73 -5.78
CA TYR A 104 -3.85 1.18 -4.46
C TYR A 104 -5.28 1.72 -4.52
N VAL A 105 -6.07 1.43 -3.49
CA VAL A 105 -7.39 2.03 -3.28
C VAL A 105 -7.35 2.83 -2.00
N VAL A 106 -7.60 4.13 -2.11
CA VAL A 106 -7.77 5.01 -0.97
C VAL A 106 -9.27 5.25 -0.79
N THR A 107 -9.82 4.79 0.33
CA THR A 107 -11.23 5.02 0.68
C THR A 107 -11.31 6.01 1.82
N VAL A 108 -12.21 6.98 1.70
CA VAL A 108 -12.41 8.02 2.71
C VAL A 108 -13.79 7.87 3.31
N PHE A 109 -13.85 7.59 4.60
CA PHE A 109 -15.07 7.39 5.37
C PHE A 109 -15.32 8.57 6.31
N ARG A 110 -16.58 8.94 6.52
CA ARG A 110 -16.94 9.91 7.57
C ARG A 110 -16.97 9.19 8.91
N VAL A 111 -16.39 9.83 9.92
CA VAL A 111 -16.50 9.37 11.31
C VAL A 111 -17.73 10.02 11.94
N GLU A 112 -18.90 9.41 11.71
CA GLU A 112 -20.23 10.01 12.03
C GLU A 112 -20.39 10.38 13.50
N ASN A 113 -19.77 9.64 14.42
CA ASN A 113 -19.82 9.94 15.86
C ASN A 113 -19.03 11.21 16.25
N LEU A 114 -18.08 11.64 15.42
CA LEU A 114 -17.29 12.86 15.65
C LEU A 114 -17.78 14.04 14.79
N SER A 115 -18.30 13.76 13.59
CA SER A 115 -18.78 14.78 12.66
C SER A 115 -20.03 14.30 11.93
N PRO A 116 -21.21 14.38 12.57
CA PRO A 116 -22.46 13.96 11.94
C PRO A 116 -22.81 14.89 10.76
N PRO A 117 -23.43 14.40 9.68
CA PRO A 117 -23.77 15.25 8.51
C PRO A 117 -24.65 16.46 8.85
N SER A 118 -25.48 16.35 9.90
CA SER A 118 -26.30 17.46 10.39
C SER A 118 -25.47 18.63 10.94
N ALA A 119 -24.21 18.41 11.28
CA ALA A 119 -23.29 19.43 11.78
C ALA A 119 -22.47 20.11 10.68
N ASP A 120 -22.59 19.74 9.40
CA ASP A 120 -21.72 20.29 8.33
C ASP A 120 -21.85 21.82 8.16
N ALA A 121 -23.03 22.37 8.44
CA ALA A 121 -23.27 23.82 8.31
C ALA A 121 -22.61 24.63 9.42
N THR A 122 -22.51 24.08 10.64
CA THR A 122 -22.12 24.79 11.86
C THR A 122 -20.84 24.24 12.52
N GLY A 123 -20.38 23.08 12.08
CA GLY A 123 -19.22 22.38 12.62
C GLY A 123 -17.91 23.09 12.33
N ALA A 124 -16.95 22.92 13.25
CA ALA A 124 -15.58 23.43 13.12
C ALA A 124 -14.68 22.52 12.26
N GLY A 125 -15.11 21.28 11.99
CA GLY A 125 -14.31 20.30 11.25
C GLY A 125 -15.06 19.03 10.87
N LEU A 126 -14.46 18.29 9.95
CA LEU A 126 -14.94 17.06 9.35
C LEU A 126 -13.96 15.95 9.74
N ALA A 127 -14.42 15.06 10.62
CA ALA A 127 -13.65 13.90 11.00
C ALA A 127 -13.82 12.82 9.91
N VAL A 128 -12.70 12.45 9.29
CA VAL A 128 -12.64 11.40 8.26
C VAL A 128 -11.67 10.30 8.66
N GLN A 129 -11.94 9.10 8.18
CA GLN A 129 -11.01 8.00 8.25
C GLN A 129 -10.57 7.67 6.83
N VAL A 130 -9.28 7.71 6.60
CA VAL A 130 -8.69 7.37 5.30
C VAL A 130 -8.08 5.98 5.43
N ARG A 131 -8.49 5.08 4.55
CA ARG A 131 -8.00 3.71 4.46
C ARG A 131 -7.31 3.51 3.13
N VAL A 132 -6.14 2.86 3.15
CA VAL A 132 -5.45 2.43 1.93
C VAL A 132 -5.41 0.91 1.89
N GLU A 133 -5.88 0.35 0.79
CA GLU A 133 -5.90 -1.08 0.51
C GLU A 133 -5.05 -1.36 -0.74
N TRP A 134 -4.24 -2.41 -0.68
CA TRP A 134 -3.45 -2.88 -1.82
C TRP A 134 -3.21 -4.40 -1.73
N PRO A 135 -3.06 -5.11 -2.85
CA PRO A 135 -3.45 -4.70 -4.21
C PRO A 135 -4.96 -4.46 -4.33
N ALA A 136 -5.37 -3.50 -5.15
CA ALA A 136 -6.77 -3.07 -5.30
C ALA A 136 -7.79 -4.15 -5.69
N ASN A 137 -7.32 -5.29 -6.23
CA ASN A 137 -8.14 -6.34 -6.83
C ASN A 137 -8.14 -7.66 -6.04
N VAL A 138 -7.54 -7.71 -4.86
CA VAL A 138 -7.63 -8.87 -3.97
C VAL A 138 -8.54 -8.54 -2.81
N ASP A 139 -9.39 -9.50 -2.43
CA ASP A 139 -10.24 -9.40 -1.24
C ASP A 139 -9.41 -8.88 -0.06
N ALA A 140 -9.87 -7.79 0.55
CA ALA A 140 -9.11 -6.84 1.37
C ALA A 140 -8.48 -7.39 2.67
N GLU A 141 -8.47 -8.72 2.85
CA GLU A 141 -8.16 -9.37 4.12
C GLU A 141 -6.66 -9.31 4.48
N HIS A 142 -5.75 -9.05 3.53
CA HIS A 142 -4.31 -9.30 3.74
C HIS A 142 -3.39 -8.07 3.80
N SER A 143 -3.84 -6.85 3.44
CA SER A 143 -2.96 -5.66 3.40
C SER A 143 -3.75 -4.35 3.48
N MET A 144 -3.96 -3.87 4.72
CA MET A 144 -4.73 -2.67 5.02
C MET A 144 -3.93 -1.72 5.92
N LEU A 145 -3.85 -0.44 5.52
CA LEU A 145 -3.44 0.67 6.39
C LEU A 145 -4.62 1.58 6.64
N GLN A 146 -4.82 1.96 7.90
CA GLN A 146 -5.93 2.81 8.31
C GLN A 146 -5.40 3.99 9.14
N LEU A 147 -5.80 5.20 8.78
CA LEU A 147 -5.47 6.42 9.51
C LEU A 147 -6.73 7.27 9.71
N SER A 148 -6.86 7.85 10.90
CA SER A 148 -7.93 8.81 11.22
C SER A 148 -7.39 10.23 11.08
N HIS A 149 -8.12 11.10 10.39
CA HIS A 149 -7.74 12.48 10.12
C HIS A 149 -8.92 13.43 10.35
N VAL A 150 -8.66 14.66 10.80
CA VAL A 150 -9.71 15.66 11.05
C VAL A 150 -9.41 16.89 10.22
N LEU A 151 -10.29 17.16 9.27
CA LEU A 151 -10.19 18.29 8.37
C LEU A 151 -10.87 19.50 9.01
N LEU A 152 -10.13 20.59 9.22
CA LEU A 152 -10.67 21.80 9.83
C LEU A 152 -11.26 22.72 8.75
N ARG A 153 -12.26 23.51 9.14
CA ARG A 153 -12.97 24.44 8.23
C ARG A 153 -12.14 25.68 7.89
#